data_AF-A0A9Q8L8R8-F1
#
_entry.id   AF-A0A9Q8L8R8-F1
#
_cell.length_a   1.000
_cell.length_b   1.000
_cell.length_c   1.000
_cell.angle_alpha   90.00
_cell.angle_beta   90.00
_cell.angle_gamma   90.00
#
_symmetry.space_group_name_H-M   'P 1'
#
loop_
_entity.id
_entity.type
_entity.pdbx_description
1 polymer ?
#
loop_
_entity_poly.entity_id
_entity_poly.type
_entity_poly.pdbx_seq_one_letter_code
_entity_poly.pdbx_strand_id
1 'polypeptide(L)'
;MSGLRFLDLVKPFTPLIPEVQVPETKVPFQQRIIWTSVTLVIFLVMSQMPLYGIVSSDTSDPLYWLRMMMASNRGTLMELGITPIISSGMVFQLLAGTHLIDVNLDLKSDRELYQTAQKLLAIILSFGQACVYVLTGLYGPPADLGAGICVLLVVQLLTAALIVILLDELLQKGYGLGSGISLFIATNICENIMWRIASPTTVNTGRGPEFEGALPALVHLLFTWPNKQLALREAFYRQNLPNIMSVISTVLVFSVVIYLQGFRVEIPVKSSRQRGMRGSYPVRLFYTSNMPIMLQSALSSNVFLVSQMLYNKLPDNLLVKMLGVWEAREGTAQVLPASGLVYYMSPPLNLIDALTDPIHTAVFTVYMLTACAAFSKTWIEVSGSSPRDVAKQLKEQGLVMAGHRDESMYRELKRVIPTAAAFGGACIGALSIVSDLMGAMGSGTGILMAVTIIYSYFEIAAKEGDMAGLKGMGKY
;
A
#
# COMPACT_ATOMS: atom_id res chain seq x y z
N MET A 1 3.38 20.88 -37.65
CA MET A 1 2.05 20.40 -37.22
C MET A 1 2.03 20.42 -35.70
N SER A 2 1.48 21.47 -35.08
CA SER A 2 1.33 21.54 -33.62
C SER A 2 0.19 20.61 -33.23
N GLY A 3 0.50 19.34 -33.00
CA GLY A 3 -0.42 18.44 -32.33
C GLY A 3 -0.73 19.05 -30.97
N LEU A 4 -2.01 19.30 -30.69
CA LEU A 4 -2.51 19.68 -29.37
C LEU A 4 -1.97 18.68 -28.36
N ARG A 5 -0.91 19.05 -27.62
CA ARG A 5 -0.42 18.22 -26.53
C ARG A 5 -1.50 18.27 -25.46
N PHE A 6 -1.91 17.12 -24.94
CA PHE A 6 -2.87 17.04 -23.83
C PHE A 6 -2.44 17.91 -22.62
N LEU A 7 -1.12 18.11 -22.46
CA LEU A 7 -0.51 19.00 -21.46
C LEU A 7 -0.87 20.49 -21.65
N ASP A 8 -1.11 20.95 -22.89
CA ASP A 8 -1.47 22.35 -23.18
C ASP A 8 -2.94 22.66 -22.84
N LEU A 9 -3.81 21.65 -22.78
CA LEU A 9 -5.20 21.80 -22.31
C LEU A 9 -5.31 22.08 -20.82
N VAL A 10 -4.27 21.76 -20.04
CA VAL A 10 -4.24 21.93 -18.57
C VAL A 10 -3.70 23.32 -18.17
N LYS A 11 -2.96 24.00 -19.07
CA LYS A 11 -2.41 25.35 -18.85
C LYS A 11 -3.42 26.40 -18.33
N PRO A 12 -4.69 26.47 -18.78
CA PRO A 12 -5.64 27.44 -18.22
C PRO A 12 -6.05 27.14 -16.77
N PHE A 13 -5.87 25.91 -16.29
CA PHE A 13 -6.22 25.51 -14.92
C PHE A 13 -5.05 25.61 -13.94
N THR A 14 -3.80 25.75 -14.42
CA THR A 14 -2.60 25.89 -13.59
C THR A 14 -2.70 27.00 -12.53
N PRO A 15 -3.18 28.23 -12.82
CA PRO A 15 -3.25 29.29 -11.80
C PRO A 15 -4.39 29.14 -10.78
N LEU A 16 -5.37 28.26 -11.04
CA LEU A 16 -6.54 28.06 -10.17
C LEU A 16 -6.31 27.01 -9.08
N ILE A 17 -5.31 26.14 -9.26
CA ILE A 17 -5.07 25.01 -8.37
C ILE A 17 -4.07 25.44 -7.29
N PRO A 18 -4.38 25.24 -5.98
CA PRO A 18 -3.41 25.52 -4.93
C PRO A 18 -2.19 24.61 -5.09
N GLU A 19 -1.00 25.22 -5.02
CA GLU A 19 0.27 24.54 -5.19
C GLU A 19 1.22 24.88 -4.04
N VAL A 20 1.80 23.85 -3.42
CA VAL A 20 2.83 24.03 -2.39
C VAL A 20 4.12 24.50 -3.07
N GLN A 21 4.73 25.59 -2.62
CA GLN A 21 5.98 26.06 -3.23
C GLN A 21 7.13 25.08 -2.95
N VAL A 22 8.01 24.89 -3.93
CA VAL A 22 9.24 24.10 -3.75
C VAL A 22 10.20 24.92 -2.87
N PRO A 23 10.87 24.32 -1.87
CA PRO A 23 11.76 25.06 -0.99
C PRO A 23 12.92 25.69 -1.78
N GLU A 24 13.17 26.99 -1.57
CA GLU A 24 14.25 27.73 -2.24
C GLU A 24 15.64 27.26 -1.83
N THR A 25 15.76 26.72 -0.61
CA THR A 25 16.99 26.17 -0.05
C THR A 25 16.80 24.72 0.36
N LYS A 26 17.88 23.94 0.37
CA LYS A 26 17.81 22.54 0.83
C LYS A 26 17.44 22.51 2.31
N VAL A 27 16.27 21.94 2.60
CA VAL A 27 15.76 21.77 3.96
C VAL A 27 16.67 20.79 4.74
N PRO A 28 17.17 21.16 5.93
CA PRO A 28 17.94 20.27 6.80
C PRO A 28 17.18 19.00 7.16
N PHE A 29 17.89 17.89 7.36
CA PHE A 29 17.32 16.58 7.69
C PHE A 29 16.42 16.61 8.95
N GLN A 30 16.81 17.34 9.99
CA GLN A 30 16.00 17.49 11.21
C GLN A 30 14.66 18.19 10.94
N GLN A 31 14.66 19.23 10.10
CA GLN A 31 13.43 19.91 9.71
C GLN A 31 12.53 18.99 8.87
N ARG A 32 13.12 18.17 7.98
CA ARG A 32 12.35 17.19 7.21
C ARG A 32 11.66 16.15 8.08
N ILE A 33 12.32 15.67 9.14
CA ILE A 33 11.70 14.78 10.12
C ILE A 33 10.52 15.47 10.80
N ILE A 34 10.69 16.71 11.24
CA ILE A 34 9.63 17.48 11.92
C ILE A 34 8.42 17.64 11.01
N TRP A 35 8.62 18.06 9.74
CA TRP A 35 7.53 18.18 8.77
C TRP A 35 6.83 16.84 8.53
N THR A 36 7.61 15.76 8.36
CA THR A 36 7.07 14.40 8.20
C THR A 36 6.25 13.96 9.42
N SER A 37 6.66 14.33 10.63
CA SER A 37 5.92 14.02 11.85
C SER A 37 4.63 14.85 11.97
N VAL A 38 4.68 16.13 11.61
CA VAL A 38 3.51 17.02 11.67
C VAL A 38 2.44 16.57 10.67
N THR A 39 2.82 16.23 9.45
CA THR A 39 1.86 15.72 8.45
C THR A 39 1.22 14.41 8.88
N LEU A 40 1.98 13.51 9.52
CA LEU A 40 1.49 12.24 10.03
C LEU A 40 0.50 12.44 11.18
N VAL A 41 0.75 13.37 12.10
CA VAL A 41 -0.19 13.72 13.18
C VAL A 41 -1.50 14.27 12.61
N ILE A 42 -1.43 15.17 11.63
CA ILE A 42 -2.64 15.71 10.97
C ILE A 42 -3.44 14.56 10.33
N PHE A 43 -2.76 13.67 9.62
CA PHE A 43 -3.38 12.49 9.01
C PHE A 43 -4.07 11.59 10.04
N LEU A 44 -3.42 11.28 11.16
CA LEU A 44 -3.99 10.44 12.22
C LEU A 44 -5.21 11.10 12.88
N VAL A 45 -5.17 12.40 13.14
CA VAL A 45 -6.32 13.14 13.70
C VAL A 45 -7.49 13.08 12.73
N MET A 46 -7.26 13.32 11.42
CA MET A 46 -8.31 13.22 10.41
C MET A 46 -8.89 11.80 10.31
N SER A 47 -8.06 10.78 10.49
CA SER A 47 -8.44 9.36 10.46
C SER A 47 -9.35 8.93 11.62
N GLN A 48 -9.42 9.74 12.69
CA GLN A 48 -10.17 9.44 13.90
C GLN A 48 -11.41 10.34 14.08
N MET A 49 -11.48 11.45 13.34
CA MET A 49 -12.63 12.37 13.42
C MET A 49 -13.82 11.82 12.61
N PRO A 50 -15.00 11.62 13.23
CA PRO A 50 -16.19 11.16 12.53
C PRO A 50 -16.76 12.25 11.61
N LEU A 51 -17.41 11.82 10.52
CA LEU A 51 -18.14 12.72 9.63
C LEU A 51 -19.44 13.21 10.27
N TYR A 52 -19.86 14.42 9.90
CA TYR A 52 -21.14 14.94 10.32
C TYR A 52 -22.26 14.38 9.44
N GLY A 53 -23.36 13.91 10.05
CA GLY A 53 -24.56 13.47 9.33
C GLY A 53 -24.66 11.97 9.03
N ILE A 54 -23.81 11.11 9.61
CA ILE A 54 -23.96 9.65 9.51
C ILE A 54 -25.07 9.19 10.46
N VAL A 55 -26.12 8.59 9.90
CA VAL A 55 -27.26 8.04 10.68
C VAL A 55 -27.20 6.51 10.75
N SER A 56 -26.54 5.86 9.78
CA SER A 56 -26.43 4.39 9.70
C SER A 56 -24.97 3.94 9.73
N SER A 57 -24.47 3.62 10.93
CA SER A 57 -23.12 3.06 11.12
C SER A 57 -23.04 1.55 10.85
N ASP A 58 -24.17 0.85 10.80
CA ASP A 58 -24.24 -0.62 10.82
C ASP A 58 -24.45 -1.31 9.45
N THR A 59 -24.44 -0.55 8.34
CA THR A 59 -24.57 -1.16 7.00
C THR A 59 -23.33 -2.00 6.65
N SER A 60 -23.48 -3.16 6.00
CA SER A 60 -22.34 -4.00 5.56
C SER A 60 -21.35 -3.20 4.69
N ASP A 61 -20.05 -3.31 4.98
CA ASP A 61 -19.01 -2.59 4.25
C ASP A 61 -18.60 -3.35 2.98
N PRO A 62 -18.93 -2.87 1.77
CA PRO A 62 -18.57 -3.55 0.53
C PRO A 62 -17.07 -3.45 0.22
N LEU A 63 -16.34 -2.55 0.90
CA LEU A 63 -14.97 -2.16 0.55
C LEU A 63 -13.93 -2.57 1.58
N TYR A 64 -14.24 -3.50 2.49
CA TYR A 64 -13.36 -3.90 3.59
C TYR A 64 -11.91 -4.20 3.13
N TRP A 65 -11.76 -4.95 2.03
CA TRP A 65 -10.46 -5.32 1.46
C TRP A 65 -9.72 -4.12 0.85
N LEU A 66 -10.45 -3.19 0.25
CA LEU A 66 -9.91 -2.00 -0.41
C LEU A 66 -9.42 -0.97 0.63
N ARG A 67 -10.11 -0.85 1.77
CA ARG A 67 -9.82 0.12 2.84
C ARG A 67 -8.44 -0.04 3.45
N MET A 68 -7.98 -1.29 3.64
CA MET A 68 -6.65 -1.56 4.19
C MET A 68 -5.53 -0.98 3.32
N MET A 69 -5.66 -1.05 1.99
CA MET A 69 -4.66 -0.50 1.06
C MET A 69 -4.78 1.01 0.89
N MET A 70 -5.99 1.54 0.99
CA MET A 70 -6.30 2.95 0.73
C MET A 70 -6.17 3.85 1.95
N ALA A 71 -5.69 3.31 3.07
CA ALA A 71 -5.58 4.01 4.34
C ALA A 71 -6.88 4.78 4.67
N SER A 72 -8.01 4.09 4.51
CA SER A 72 -9.36 4.66 4.65
C SER A 72 -10.07 4.03 5.84
N ASN A 73 -10.57 4.87 6.74
CA ASN A 73 -11.41 4.47 7.86
C ASN A 73 -12.86 4.87 7.59
N ARG A 74 -13.78 3.92 7.76
CA ARG A 74 -15.20 4.15 7.51
C ARG A 74 -15.78 5.20 8.46
N GLY A 75 -16.58 6.11 7.92
CA GLY A 75 -17.32 7.10 8.70
C GLY A 75 -16.46 8.22 9.28
N THR A 76 -15.21 8.36 8.79
CA THR A 76 -14.26 9.40 9.20
C THR A 76 -13.98 10.35 8.06
N LEU A 77 -13.33 11.50 8.33
CA LEU A 77 -12.91 12.41 7.26
C LEU A 77 -12.01 11.72 6.22
N MET A 78 -11.38 10.59 6.57
CA MET A 78 -10.52 9.80 5.69
C MET A 78 -11.25 8.70 4.91
N GLU A 79 -12.56 8.82 4.68
CA GLU A 79 -13.31 7.80 3.95
C GLU A 79 -12.84 7.61 2.50
N LEU A 80 -12.50 8.68 1.77
CA LEU A 80 -11.87 8.54 0.45
C LEU A 80 -10.41 8.08 0.55
N GLY A 81 -9.78 8.24 1.71
CA GLY A 81 -8.38 7.89 1.94
C GLY A 81 -7.44 8.57 0.94
N ILE A 82 -6.42 7.82 0.51
CA ILE A 82 -5.47 8.22 -0.54
C ILE A 82 -5.88 7.76 -1.94
N THR A 83 -7.10 7.23 -2.08
CA THR A 83 -7.61 6.64 -3.33
C THR A 83 -7.45 7.55 -4.54
N PRO A 84 -7.93 8.82 -4.50
CA PRO A 84 -7.88 9.66 -5.69
C PRO A 84 -6.44 9.96 -6.13
N ILE A 85 -5.51 9.99 -5.17
CA ILE A 85 -4.08 10.26 -5.40
C ILE A 85 -3.41 9.06 -6.06
N ILE A 86 -3.66 7.85 -5.56
CA ILE A 86 -3.11 6.62 -6.15
C ILE A 86 -3.71 6.39 -7.54
N SER A 87 -5.03 6.53 -7.68
CA SER A 87 -5.71 6.34 -8.97
C SER A 87 -5.20 7.32 -10.03
N SER A 88 -5.03 8.60 -9.68
CA SER A 88 -4.48 9.56 -10.63
C SER A 88 -3.03 9.24 -11.01
N GLY A 89 -2.20 8.89 -10.01
CA GLY A 89 -0.82 8.49 -10.24
C GLY A 89 -0.70 7.27 -11.16
N MET A 90 -1.49 6.22 -10.91
CA MET A 90 -1.50 5.00 -11.74
C MET A 90 -1.94 5.29 -13.17
N VAL A 91 -2.98 6.12 -13.37
CA VAL A 91 -3.46 6.49 -14.71
C VAL A 91 -2.37 7.25 -15.48
N PHE A 92 -1.75 8.24 -14.86
CA PHE A 92 -0.69 9.03 -15.50
C PHE A 92 0.62 8.24 -15.71
N GLN A 93 0.94 7.29 -14.82
CA GLN A 93 2.06 6.37 -15.02
C GLN A 93 1.80 5.41 -16.18
N LEU A 94 0.59 4.88 -16.29
CA LEU A 94 0.20 4.00 -17.40
C LEU A 94 0.23 4.75 -18.73
N LEU A 95 -0.33 5.97 -18.79
CA LEU A 95 -0.33 6.80 -20.00
C LEU A 95 1.08 7.17 -20.48
N ALA A 96 1.97 7.48 -19.54
CA ALA A 96 3.38 7.74 -19.82
C ALA A 96 4.10 6.45 -20.27
N GLY A 97 3.83 5.32 -19.62
CA GLY A 97 4.43 4.02 -19.93
C GLY A 97 4.00 3.44 -21.28
N THR A 98 2.75 3.67 -21.71
CA THR A 98 2.27 3.28 -23.05
C THR A 98 2.70 4.24 -24.15
N HIS A 99 3.51 5.27 -23.83
CA HIS A 99 3.88 6.35 -24.75
C HIS A 99 2.67 7.01 -25.45
N LEU A 100 1.49 7.00 -24.81
CA LEU A 100 0.31 7.71 -25.31
C LEU A 100 0.45 9.22 -25.09
N ILE A 101 1.23 9.61 -24.07
CA ILE A 101 1.61 11.00 -23.80
C ILE A 101 3.14 11.07 -23.82
N ASP A 102 3.68 11.80 -24.79
CA ASP A 102 5.10 12.14 -24.83
C ASP A 102 5.42 13.21 -23.77
N VAL A 103 5.73 12.78 -22.56
CA VAL A 103 6.21 13.65 -21.47
C VAL A 103 7.72 13.56 -21.43
N ASN A 104 8.39 14.68 -21.71
CA ASN A 104 9.83 14.74 -21.52
C ASN A 104 10.14 15.18 -20.08
N LEU A 105 10.44 14.22 -19.21
CA LEU A 105 10.74 14.47 -17.79
C LEU A 105 12.01 15.30 -17.57
N ASP A 106 12.86 15.46 -18.60
CA ASP A 106 14.06 16.28 -18.54
C ASP A 106 13.73 17.79 -18.61
N LEU A 107 12.58 18.15 -19.21
CA LEU A 107 12.12 19.53 -19.28
C LEU A 107 11.36 19.91 -18.01
N LYS A 108 11.85 20.94 -17.32
CA LYS A 108 11.22 21.45 -16.08
C LYS A 108 9.75 21.83 -16.29
N SER A 109 9.42 22.47 -17.41
CA SER A 109 8.05 22.86 -17.76
C SER A 109 7.10 21.66 -17.91
N ASP A 110 7.58 20.59 -18.55
CA ASP A 110 6.77 19.40 -18.81
C ASP A 110 6.54 18.60 -17.53
N ARG A 111 7.53 18.59 -16.63
CA ARG A 111 7.40 18.02 -15.28
C ARG A 111 6.37 18.76 -14.43
N GLU A 112 6.40 20.09 -14.43
CA GLU A 112 5.42 20.92 -13.70
C GLU A 112 4.00 20.73 -14.24
N LEU A 113 3.85 20.69 -15.57
CA LEU A 113 2.55 20.41 -16.21
C LEU A 113 2.03 19.01 -15.90
N TYR A 114 2.91 17.99 -15.90
CA TYR A 114 2.55 16.62 -15.55
C TYR A 114 2.07 16.52 -14.10
N GLN A 115 2.78 17.15 -13.16
CA GLN A 115 2.38 17.19 -11.74
C GLN A 115 1.04 17.92 -11.55
N THR A 116 0.87 19.05 -12.22
CA THR A 116 -0.38 19.83 -12.19
C THR A 116 -1.55 19.01 -12.75
N ALA A 117 -1.36 18.32 -13.88
CA ALA A 117 -2.38 17.49 -14.50
C ALA A 117 -2.76 16.29 -13.63
N GLN A 118 -1.78 15.63 -13.00
CA GLN A 118 -2.01 14.54 -12.06
C GLN A 118 -2.84 15.00 -10.85
N LYS A 119 -2.53 16.18 -10.32
CA LYS A 119 -3.29 16.79 -9.21
C LYS A 119 -4.72 17.16 -9.62
N LEU A 120 -4.89 17.80 -10.77
CA LEU A 120 -6.22 18.17 -11.28
C LEU A 120 -7.10 16.93 -11.40
N LEU A 121 -6.56 15.85 -11.96
CA LEU A 121 -7.29 14.58 -12.09
C LEU A 121 -7.58 13.95 -10.72
N ALA A 122 -6.67 14.06 -9.74
CA ALA A 122 -6.94 13.61 -8.37
C ALA A 122 -8.12 14.37 -7.73
N ILE A 123 -8.19 15.69 -7.92
CA ILE A 123 -9.30 16.52 -7.40
C ILE A 123 -10.62 16.14 -8.07
N ILE A 124 -10.62 15.97 -9.40
CA ILE A 124 -11.81 15.55 -10.16
C ILE A 124 -12.29 14.16 -9.71
N LEU A 125 -11.37 13.20 -9.56
CA LEU A 125 -11.70 11.86 -9.05
C LEU A 125 -12.23 11.92 -7.62
N SER A 126 -11.65 12.75 -6.76
CA SER A 126 -12.12 12.94 -5.39
C SER A 126 -13.56 13.48 -5.35
N PHE A 127 -13.87 14.47 -6.19
CA PHE A 127 -15.22 15.01 -6.28
C PHE A 127 -16.22 13.96 -6.80
N GLY A 128 -15.84 13.21 -7.84
CA GLY A 128 -16.64 12.13 -8.38
C GLY A 128 -16.93 11.03 -7.35
N GLN A 129 -15.90 10.56 -6.64
CA GLN A 129 -16.03 9.54 -5.61
C GLN A 129 -16.87 10.00 -4.42
N ALA A 130 -16.67 11.24 -3.94
CA ALA A 130 -17.47 11.80 -2.86
C ALA A 130 -18.95 11.88 -3.25
N CYS A 131 -19.26 12.35 -4.46
CA CYS A 131 -20.63 12.36 -4.99
C CYS A 131 -21.22 10.95 -5.06
N VAL A 132 -20.47 9.98 -5.59
CA VAL A 132 -20.94 8.59 -5.70
C VAL A 132 -21.22 8.00 -4.33
N TYR A 133 -20.34 8.16 -3.33
CA TYR A 133 -20.53 7.59 -1.98
C TYR A 133 -21.75 8.17 -1.25
N VAL A 134 -22.03 9.46 -1.43
CA VAL A 134 -23.22 10.08 -0.85
C VAL A 134 -24.49 9.66 -1.59
N LEU A 135 -24.46 9.58 -2.92
CA LEU A 135 -25.62 9.22 -3.74
C LEU A 135 -25.96 7.73 -3.70
N THR A 136 -24.99 6.84 -3.50
CA THR A 136 -25.23 5.39 -3.34
C THR A 136 -25.93 5.06 -2.02
N GLY A 137 -26.11 6.04 -1.13
CA GLY A 137 -26.81 5.88 0.13
C GLY A 137 -26.00 5.13 1.19
N LEU A 138 -24.67 5.12 1.07
CA LEU A 138 -23.78 4.41 2.01
C LEU A 138 -23.89 4.96 3.44
N TYR A 139 -24.26 6.24 3.58
CA TYR A 139 -24.50 6.93 4.86
C TYR A 139 -25.98 6.99 5.28
N GLY A 140 -26.88 6.45 4.44
CA GLY A 140 -28.34 6.45 4.58
C GLY A 140 -29.04 6.94 3.30
N PRO A 141 -30.35 6.68 3.14
CA PRO A 141 -31.10 7.09 1.95
C PRO A 141 -31.07 8.62 1.78
N PRO A 142 -30.75 9.17 0.60
CA PRO A 142 -30.72 10.62 0.37
C PRO A 142 -32.06 11.33 0.67
N ALA A 143 -33.17 10.58 0.63
CA ALA A 143 -34.51 11.06 0.98
C ALA A 143 -34.69 11.34 2.48
N ASP A 144 -34.00 10.59 3.36
CA ASP A 144 -34.13 10.70 4.81
C ASP A 144 -33.09 11.67 5.41
N LEU A 145 -31.92 11.84 4.77
CA LEU A 145 -30.90 12.79 5.21
C LEU A 145 -31.22 14.26 4.84
N GLY A 146 -32.03 14.48 3.82
CA GLY A 146 -32.27 15.81 3.26
C GLY A 146 -31.10 16.34 2.42
N ALA A 147 -31.42 17.04 1.33
CA ALA A 147 -30.43 17.50 0.34
C ALA A 147 -29.34 18.42 0.94
N GLY A 148 -29.66 19.18 2.00
CA GLY A 148 -28.70 20.05 2.69
C GLY A 148 -27.58 19.29 3.40
N ILE A 149 -27.88 18.17 4.08
CA ILE A 149 -26.87 17.35 4.76
C ILE A 149 -26.03 16.61 3.74
N CYS A 150 -26.63 16.11 2.65
CA CYS A 150 -25.90 15.46 1.57
C CYS A 150 -24.85 16.39 0.94
N VAL A 151 -25.20 17.65 0.66
CA VAL A 151 -24.25 18.65 0.13
C VAL A 151 -23.13 18.94 1.12
N LEU A 152 -23.47 19.09 2.41
CA LEU A 152 -22.48 19.32 3.47
C LEU A 152 -21.48 18.15 3.57
N LEU A 153 -21.97 16.91 3.49
CA LEU A 153 -21.14 15.70 3.52
C LEU A 153 -20.18 15.65 2.32
N VAL A 154 -20.66 15.97 1.11
CA VAL A 154 -19.80 16.05 -0.09
C VAL A 154 -18.71 17.11 0.09
N VAL A 155 -19.06 18.30 0.60
CA VAL A 155 -18.09 19.38 0.85
C VAL A 155 -17.06 18.99 1.91
N GLN A 156 -17.49 18.32 2.99
CA GLN A 156 -16.60 17.85 4.05
C GLN A 156 -15.58 16.82 3.51
N LEU A 157 -16.05 15.84 2.74
CA LEU A 157 -15.20 14.82 2.12
C LEU A 157 -14.23 15.43 1.09
N LEU A 158 -14.70 16.37 0.27
CA LEU A 158 -13.85 17.05 -0.70
C LEU A 158 -12.77 17.91 -0.03
N THR A 159 -13.12 18.59 1.06
CA THR A 159 -12.16 19.39 1.84
C THR A 159 -11.11 18.50 2.48
N ALA A 160 -11.51 17.36 3.07
CA ALA A 160 -10.59 16.38 3.64
C ALA A 160 -9.63 15.83 2.58
N ALA A 161 -10.15 15.41 1.42
CA ALA A 161 -9.34 14.89 0.34
C ALA A 161 -8.36 15.95 -0.22
N LEU A 162 -8.79 17.22 -0.33
CA LEU A 162 -7.90 18.31 -0.74
C LEU A 162 -6.74 18.51 0.24
N ILE A 163 -7.00 18.44 1.55
CA ILE A 163 -5.94 18.51 2.58
C ILE A 163 -4.95 17.36 2.38
N VAL A 164 -5.42 16.13 2.17
CA VAL A 164 -4.54 14.96 1.98
C VAL A 164 -3.70 15.09 0.70
N ILE A 165 -4.29 15.59 -0.39
CA ILE A 165 -3.56 15.88 -1.65
C ILE A 165 -2.43 16.90 -1.40
N LEU A 166 -2.71 17.97 -0.66
CA LEU A 166 -1.71 18.99 -0.31
C LEU A 166 -0.63 18.46 0.64
N LEU A 167 -0.98 17.60 1.60
CA LEU A 167 -0.02 16.96 2.50
C LEU A 167 0.91 16.01 1.75
N ASP A 168 0.41 15.23 0.81
CA ASP A 168 1.24 14.38 -0.06
C ASP A 168 2.19 15.22 -0.91
N GLU A 169 1.69 16.31 -1.49
CA GLU A 169 2.52 17.24 -2.27
C GLU A 169 3.62 17.91 -1.44
N LEU A 170 3.31 18.33 -0.21
CA LEU A 170 4.29 18.89 0.72
C LEU A 170 5.43 17.89 0.96
N LEU A 171 5.12 16.62 1.18
CA LEU A 171 6.13 15.59 1.37
C LEU A 171 6.93 15.34 0.09
N GLN A 172 6.28 15.25 -1.08
CA GLN A 172 6.93 15.02 -2.37
C GLN A 172 7.83 16.16 -2.84
N LYS A 173 7.53 17.41 -2.47
CA LYS A 173 8.36 18.58 -2.81
C LYS A 173 9.64 18.72 -1.97
N GLY A 174 9.89 17.76 -1.07
CA GLY A 174 11.17 17.64 -0.36
C GLY A 174 11.17 18.26 1.04
N TYR A 175 10.02 18.66 1.56
CA TYR A 175 9.84 18.89 3.00
C TYR A 175 9.78 17.57 3.78
N GLY A 176 9.40 16.47 3.12
CA GLY A 176 9.38 15.13 3.71
C GLY A 176 10.65 14.32 3.43
N LEU A 177 10.81 13.22 4.17
CA LEU A 177 11.86 12.22 3.92
C LEU A 177 11.54 11.28 2.74
N GLY A 178 10.31 11.32 2.20
CA GLY A 178 9.83 10.42 1.17
C GLY A 178 8.43 10.76 0.66
N SER A 179 7.76 9.80 0.03
CA SER A 179 6.42 9.98 -0.56
C SER A 179 5.31 9.89 0.49
N GLY A 180 4.36 10.84 0.46
CA GLY A 180 3.22 10.86 1.37
C GLY A 180 2.34 9.62 1.28
N ILE A 181 2.05 9.15 0.06
CA ILE A 181 1.30 7.90 -0.18
C ILE A 181 1.87 6.73 0.64
N SER A 182 3.18 6.49 0.54
CA SER A 182 3.83 5.38 1.25
C SER A 182 3.75 5.54 2.77
N LEU A 183 3.91 6.77 3.27
CA LEU A 183 3.86 7.05 4.70
C LEU A 183 2.46 6.83 5.29
N PHE A 184 1.42 7.26 4.58
CA PHE A 184 0.02 7.12 5.00
C PHE A 184 -0.41 5.64 5.04
N ILE A 185 -0.02 4.85 4.03
CA ILE A 185 -0.27 3.39 4.01
C ILE A 185 0.41 2.72 5.20
N ALA A 186 1.71 2.97 5.39
CA ALA A 186 2.47 2.35 6.48
C ALA A 186 1.89 2.72 7.86
N THR A 187 1.46 3.97 8.02
CA THR A 187 0.87 4.46 9.28
C THR A 187 -0.44 3.74 9.59
N ASN A 188 -1.37 3.64 8.63
CA ASN A 188 -2.65 2.97 8.85
C ASN A 188 -2.49 1.46 9.12
N ILE A 189 -1.52 0.80 8.49
CA ILE A 189 -1.23 -0.61 8.77
C ILE A 189 -0.68 -0.77 10.19
N CYS A 190 0.26 0.08 10.60
CA CYS A 190 0.79 0.07 11.97
C CYS A 190 -0.29 0.38 13.01
N GLU A 191 -1.18 1.34 12.74
CA GLU A 191 -2.34 1.66 13.57
C GLU A 191 -3.25 0.44 13.76
N ASN A 192 -3.64 -0.23 12.66
CA ASN A 192 -4.46 -1.43 12.69
C ASN A 192 -3.81 -2.59 13.45
N ILE A 193 -2.50 -2.80 13.27
CA ILE A 193 -1.74 -3.83 14.00
C ILE A 193 -1.72 -3.50 15.50
N MET A 194 -1.42 -2.24 15.85
CA MET A 194 -1.39 -1.79 17.24
C MET A 194 -2.76 -1.90 17.92
N TRP A 195 -3.83 -1.55 17.19
CA TRP A 195 -5.21 -1.68 17.67
C TRP A 195 -5.56 -3.15 17.95
N ARG A 196 -5.25 -4.08 17.04
CA ARG A 196 -5.50 -5.52 17.26
C ARG A 196 -4.70 -6.11 18.41
N ILE A 197 -3.51 -5.57 18.70
CA ILE A 197 -2.68 -6.00 19.82
C ILE A 197 -3.22 -5.47 21.15
N ALA A 198 -3.61 -4.20 21.20
CA ALA A 198 -3.81 -3.44 22.43
C ALA A 198 -5.23 -2.89 22.62
N SER A 199 -6.23 -3.32 21.83
CA SER A 199 -7.59 -2.78 21.94
C SER A 199 -8.21 -3.05 23.32
N PRO A 200 -8.72 -2.01 24.01
CA PRO A 200 -9.32 -2.13 25.34
C PRO A 200 -10.82 -2.48 25.30
N THR A 201 -11.39 -2.64 24.10
CA THR A 201 -12.80 -2.97 23.89
C THR A 201 -13.11 -4.39 24.35
N THR A 202 -14.28 -4.58 24.94
CA THR A 202 -14.76 -5.91 25.37
C THR A 202 -15.89 -6.38 24.48
N VAL A 203 -15.79 -7.59 23.95
CA VAL A 203 -16.85 -8.28 23.22
C VAL A 203 -17.43 -9.36 24.12
N ASN A 204 -18.74 -9.41 24.26
CA ASN A 204 -19.41 -10.42 25.08
C ASN A 204 -20.03 -11.48 24.18
N THR A 205 -19.31 -12.59 23.96
CA THR A 205 -19.77 -13.72 23.13
C THR A 205 -20.58 -14.74 23.95
N GLY A 206 -21.22 -14.31 25.05
CA GLY A 206 -22.07 -15.16 25.89
C GLY A 206 -21.32 -16.06 26.89
N ARG A 207 -19.98 -16.03 26.91
CA ARG A 207 -19.13 -16.71 27.91
C ARG A 207 -18.51 -15.76 28.96
N GLY A 208 -18.91 -14.48 28.93
CA GLY A 208 -18.35 -13.39 29.75
C GLY A 208 -17.73 -12.29 28.89
N PRO A 209 -17.31 -11.16 29.50
CA PRO A 209 -16.61 -10.10 28.79
C PRO A 209 -15.21 -10.57 28.38
N GLU A 210 -14.97 -10.70 27.08
CA GLU A 210 -13.66 -11.01 26.52
C GLU A 210 -13.08 -9.73 25.93
N PHE A 211 -11.84 -9.38 26.27
CA PHE A 211 -11.17 -8.26 25.61
C PHE A 211 -10.86 -8.62 24.15
N GLU A 212 -11.05 -7.66 23.25
CA GLU A 212 -10.77 -7.80 21.82
C GLU A 212 -9.25 -7.83 21.55
N GLY A 213 -8.47 -7.10 22.35
CA GLY A 213 -7.03 -7.01 22.19
C GLY A 213 -6.29 -8.24 22.70
N ALA A 214 -5.35 -8.76 21.92
CA ALA A 214 -4.58 -9.96 22.26
C ALA A 214 -3.82 -9.83 23.60
N LEU A 215 -3.25 -8.64 23.89
CA LEU A 215 -2.53 -8.40 25.15
C LEU A 215 -3.46 -8.19 26.35
N PRO A 216 -4.47 -7.29 26.32
CA PRO A 216 -5.43 -7.16 27.41
C PRO A 216 -6.18 -8.46 27.71
N ALA A 217 -6.52 -9.26 26.68
CA ALA A 217 -7.17 -10.56 26.84
C ALA A 217 -6.29 -11.58 27.57
N LEU A 218 -4.99 -11.65 27.23
CA LEU A 218 -4.02 -12.49 27.94
C LEU A 218 -4.01 -12.16 29.42
N VAL A 219 -3.83 -10.87 29.74
CA VAL A 219 -3.74 -10.40 31.12
C VAL A 219 -5.04 -10.71 31.86
N HIS A 220 -6.20 -10.36 31.29
CA HIS A 220 -7.49 -10.60 31.94
C HIS A 220 -7.78 -12.09 32.16
N LEU A 221 -7.56 -12.95 31.16
CA LEU A 221 -7.79 -14.38 31.28
C LEU A 221 -6.83 -15.05 32.28
N LEU A 222 -5.58 -14.59 32.34
CA LEU A 222 -4.58 -15.11 33.27
C LEU A 222 -4.88 -14.72 34.73
N PHE A 223 -5.43 -13.52 34.96
CA PHE A 223 -5.77 -13.02 36.30
C PHE A 223 -7.14 -13.49 36.80
N THR A 224 -8.13 -13.68 35.92
CA THR A 224 -9.53 -13.91 36.32
C THR A 224 -9.86 -15.41 36.45
N TRP A 225 -9.19 -16.29 35.70
CA TRP A 225 -9.53 -17.73 35.69
C TRP A 225 -8.66 -18.54 36.67
N PRO A 226 -9.26 -19.43 37.49
CA PRO A 226 -8.52 -20.24 38.46
C PRO A 226 -7.65 -21.34 37.79
N ASN A 227 -8.03 -21.81 36.60
CA ASN A 227 -7.31 -22.85 35.85
C ASN A 227 -6.31 -22.24 34.85
N LYS A 228 -5.07 -21.99 35.31
CA LYS A 228 -4.01 -21.34 34.51
C LYS A 228 -3.68 -22.06 33.20
N GLN A 229 -3.71 -23.39 33.15
CA GLN A 229 -3.41 -24.16 31.92
C GLN A 229 -4.52 -24.05 30.86
N LEU A 230 -5.77 -24.03 31.29
CA LEU A 230 -6.92 -23.91 30.38
C LEU A 230 -7.05 -22.48 29.87
N ALA A 231 -6.85 -21.49 30.75
CA ALA A 231 -6.80 -20.07 30.40
C ALA A 231 -5.66 -19.76 29.39
N LEU A 232 -4.48 -20.35 29.56
CA LEU A 232 -3.39 -20.20 28.59
C LEU A 232 -3.75 -20.81 27.24
N ARG A 233 -4.35 -22.00 27.21
CA ARG A 233 -4.76 -22.64 25.95
C ARG A 233 -5.86 -21.86 25.24
N GLU A 234 -6.84 -21.35 25.98
CA GLU A 234 -7.94 -20.53 25.44
C GLU A 234 -7.42 -19.18 24.91
N ALA A 235 -6.47 -18.54 25.61
CA ALA A 235 -5.86 -17.28 25.19
C ALA A 235 -4.91 -17.41 23.99
N PHE A 236 -4.31 -18.59 23.78
CA PHE A 236 -3.41 -18.84 22.66
C PHE A 236 -4.11 -19.31 21.38
N TYR A 237 -5.26 -20.00 21.47
CA TYR A 237 -5.91 -20.68 20.34
C TYR A 237 -7.36 -20.24 20.07
N ARG A 238 -7.72 -18.99 20.36
CA ARG A 238 -9.08 -18.47 20.14
C ARG A 238 -9.37 -18.27 18.65
N GLN A 239 -10.36 -18.96 18.09
CA GLN A 239 -10.63 -18.85 16.64
C GLN A 239 -11.35 -17.56 16.22
N ASN A 240 -12.01 -16.86 17.15
CA ASN A 240 -12.88 -15.72 16.83
C ASN A 240 -12.24 -14.35 17.11
N LEU A 241 -11.11 -14.27 17.83
CA LEU A 241 -10.47 -13.02 18.25
C LEU A 241 -8.95 -13.07 18.02
N PRO A 242 -8.26 -11.91 17.93
CA PRO A 242 -6.80 -11.86 17.83
C PRO A 242 -6.10 -12.65 18.94
N ASN A 243 -5.26 -13.60 18.54
CA ASN A 243 -4.53 -14.47 19.47
C ASN A 243 -3.11 -13.99 19.73
N ILE A 244 -2.56 -14.44 20.86
CA ILE A 244 -1.13 -14.30 21.16
C ILE A 244 -0.28 -15.03 20.10
N MET A 245 -0.75 -16.16 19.60
CA MET A 245 -0.09 -16.89 18.51
C MET A 245 0.03 -16.03 17.24
N SER A 246 -1.00 -15.24 16.94
CA SER A 246 -0.98 -14.29 15.83
C SER A 246 0.02 -13.14 16.07
N VAL A 247 0.25 -12.74 17.33
CA VAL A 247 1.28 -11.73 17.69
C VAL A 247 2.66 -12.28 17.39
N ILE A 248 2.94 -13.48 17.87
CA ILE A 248 4.22 -14.16 17.67
C ILE A 248 4.46 -14.40 16.18
N SER A 249 3.42 -14.82 15.46
CA SER A 249 3.44 -15.00 14.00
C SER A 249 3.80 -13.68 13.28
N THR A 250 3.15 -12.56 13.61
CA THR A 250 3.48 -11.25 13.03
C THR A 250 4.93 -10.84 13.30
N VAL A 251 5.43 -11.02 14.53
CA VAL A 251 6.82 -10.68 14.89
C VAL A 251 7.82 -11.55 14.13
N LEU A 252 7.52 -12.84 13.95
CA LEU A 252 8.34 -13.77 13.18
C LEU A 252 8.39 -13.35 11.71
N VAL A 253 7.23 -13.12 11.08
CA VAL A 253 7.14 -12.65 9.70
C VAL A 253 7.91 -11.33 9.53
N PHE A 254 7.69 -10.37 10.42
CA PHE A 254 8.39 -9.09 10.42
C PHE A 254 9.92 -9.26 10.43
N SER A 255 10.44 -10.15 11.28
CA SER A 255 11.87 -10.43 11.40
C SER A 255 12.44 -11.08 10.13
N VAL A 256 11.71 -12.04 9.55
CA VAL A 256 12.09 -12.71 8.29
C VAL A 256 12.12 -11.73 7.13
N VAL A 257 11.14 -10.83 7.04
CA VAL A 257 11.06 -9.83 5.97
C VAL A 257 12.25 -8.85 6.06
N ILE A 258 12.60 -8.37 7.25
CA ILE A 258 13.77 -7.50 7.43
C ILE A 258 15.05 -8.23 7.00
N TYR A 259 15.21 -9.49 7.40
CA TYR A 259 16.35 -10.29 6.99
C TYR A 259 16.43 -10.44 5.47
N LEU A 260 15.30 -10.74 4.82
CA LEU A 260 15.25 -10.89 3.36
C LEU A 260 15.48 -9.56 2.62
N GLN A 261 15.08 -8.43 3.21
CA GLN A 261 15.30 -7.10 2.66
C GLN A 261 16.79 -6.72 2.61
N GLY A 262 17.61 -7.30 3.50
CA GLY A 262 19.05 -7.09 3.54
C GLY A 262 19.82 -7.71 2.37
N PHE A 263 19.22 -8.64 1.60
CA PHE A 263 19.90 -9.27 0.46
C PHE A 263 20.08 -8.28 -0.69
N ARG A 264 21.35 -7.99 -0.98
CA ARG A 264 21.78 -7.14 -2.09
C ARG A 264 22.94 -7.78 -2.85
N VAL A 265 22.86 -7.73 -4.17
CA VAL A 265 23.93 -8.13 -5.08
C VAL A 265 24.70 -6.88 -5.47
N GLU A 266 25.94 -6.75 -5.01
CA GLU A 266 26.78 -5.59 -5.28
C GLU A 266 27.55 -5.77 -6.58
N ILE A 267 27.26 -4.94 -7.59
CA ILE A 267 27.99 -4.91 -8.86
C ILE A 267 29.11 -3.86 -8.75
N PRO A 268 30.40 -4.24 -8.91
CA PRO A 268 31.49 -3.29 -8.80
C PRO A 268 31.53 -2.35 -10.02
N VAL A 269 31.44 -1.05 -9.77
CA VAL A 269 31.51 0.01 -10.78
C VAL A 269 32.72 0.90 -10.54
N LYS A 270 33.36 1.34 -11.61
CA LYS A 270 34.46 2.31 -11.59
C LYS A 270 34.05 3.55 -12.37
N SER A 271 34.44 4.72 -11.88
CA SER A 271 34.31 5.95 -12.67
C SER A 271 35.32 5.92 -13.83
N SER A 272 34.83 6.18 -15.04
CA SER A 272 35.66 6.41 -16.23
C SER A 272 36.24 7.83 -16.24
N ARG A 273 35.51 8.80 -15.66
CA ARG A 273 35.93 10.22 -15.62
C ARG A 273 37.01 10.50 -14.58
N GLN A 274 36.95 9.87 -13.40
CA GLN A 274 37.92 10.07 -12.33
C GLN A 274 38.62 8.75 -11.99
N ARG A 275 39.93 8.68 -12.26
CA ARG A 275 40.73 7.48 -11.94
C ARG A 275 40.79 7.26 -10.43
N GLY A 276 40.55 6.03 -10.00
CA GLY A 276 40.67 5.61 -8.59
C GLY A 276 39.36 5.56 -7.82
N MET A 277 38.29 6.20 -8.31
CA MET A 277 36.97 6.14 -7.66
C MET A 277 36.27 4.82 -8.02
N ARG A 278 36.26 3.88 -7.07
CA ARG A 278 35.50 2.63 -7.11
C ARG A 278 34.25 2.79 -6.25
N GLY A 279 33.13 2.32 -6.76
CA GLY A 279 31.88 2.19 -6.02
C GLY A 279 31.26 0.82 -6.26
N SER A 280 30.29 0.45 -5.43
CA SER A 280 29.40 -0.68 -5.71
C SER A 280 28.02 -0.14 -6.04
N TYR A 281 27.40 -0.71 -7.07
CA TYR A 281 26.00 -0.49 -7.38
C TYR A 281 25.20 -1.67 -6.84
N PRO A 282 24.48 -1.51 -5.70
CA PRO A 282 23.72 -2.59 -5.09
C PRO A 282 22.39 -2.82 -5.84
N VAL A 283 22.22 -4.01 -6.40
CA VAL A 283 20.93 -4.51 -6.91
C VAL A 283 20.27 -5.33 -5.81
N ARG A 284 19.17 -4.83 -5.26
CA ARG A 284 18.43 -5.52 -4.18
C ARG A 284 17.65 -6.71 -4.72
N LEU A 285 17.46 -7.72 -3.86
CA LEU A 285 16.56 -8.84 -4.15
C LEU A 285 15.15 -8.32 -4.47
N PHE A 286 14.65 -7.38 -3.67
CA PHE A 286 13.38 -6.68 -3.92
C PHE A 286 13.59 -5.48 -4.84
N TYR A 287 13.97 -5.75 -6.09
CA TYR A 287 14.35 -4.74 -7.07
C TYR A 287 13.22 -3.75 -7.40
N THR A 288 12.00 -4.25 -7.59
CA THR A 288 10.80 -3.45 -7.89
C THR A 288 10.09 -2.94 -6.63
N SER A 289 10.69 -3.11 -5.45
CA SER A 289 10.10 -2.73 -4.16
C SER A 289 8.71 -3.34 -3.96
N ASN A 290 7.72 -2.53 -3.54
CA ASN A 290 6.40 -2.98 -3.09
C ASN A 290 5.30 -2.81 -4.13
N MET A 291 5.63 -2.25 -5.30
CA MET A 291 4.65 -1.96 -6.35
C MET A 291 3.96 -3.24 -6.87
N PRO A 292 4.65 -4.38 -7.09
CA PRO A 292 3.99 -5.57 -7.63
C PRO A 292 2.94 -6.17 -6.68
N ILE A 293 3.21 -6.19 -5.37
CA ILE A 293 2.24 -6.69 -4.39
C ILE A 293 1.06 -5.73 -4.25
N MET A 294 1.32 -4.41 -4.29
CA MET A 294 0.26 -3.41 -4.28
C MET A 294 -0.65 -3.53 -5.51
N LEU A 295 -0.07 -3.74 -6.70
CA LEU A 295 -0.84 -3.91 -7.94
C LEU A 295 -1.63 -5.22 -7.97
N GLN A 296 -1.03 -6.33 -7.53
CA GLN A 296 -1.72 -7.62 -7.43
C GLN A 296 -2.90 -7.51 -6.46
N SER A 297 -2.67 -6.92 -5.29
CA SER A 297 -3.71 -6.79 -4.27
C SER A 297 -4.84 -5.86 -4.72
N ALA A 298 -4.51 -4.73 -5.36
CA ALA A 298 -5.48 -3.84 -5.98
C ALA A 298 -6.31 -4.54 -7.08
N LEU A 299 -5.67 -5.35 -7.92
CA LEU A 299 -6.37 -6.16 -8.92
C LEU A 299 -7.34 -7.15 -8.26
N SER A 300 -6.88 -7.89 -7.25
CA SER A 300 -7.73 -8.86 -6.53
C SER A 300 -8.93 -8.18 -5.88
N SER A 301 -8.74 -7.03 -5.25
CA SER A 301 -9.81 -6.26 -4.60
C SER A 301 -10.82 -5.70 -5.61
N ASN A 302 -10.36 -5.23 -6.77
CA ASN A 302 -11.27 -4.80 -7.84
C ASN A 302 -12.09 -5.97 -8.40
N VAL A 303 -11.47 -7.15 -8.58
CA VAL A 303 -12.18 -8.36 -9.02
C VAL A 303 -13.23 -8.79 -7.98
N PHE A 304 -12.88 -8.73 -6.69
CA PHE A 304 -13.81 -9.04 -5.59
C PHE A 304 -15.00 -8.07 -5.56
N LEU A 305 -14.74 -6.77 -5.66
CA LEU A 305 -15.78 -5.75 -5.70
C LEU A 305 -16.72 -5.96 -6.88
N VAL A 306 -16.19 -6.15 -8.09
CA VAL A 306 -17.00 -6.38 -9.30
C VAL A 306 -17.84 -7.64 -9.14
N SER A 307 -17.26 -8.72 -8.62
CA SER A 307 -17.98 -9.96 -8.36
C SER A 307 -19.10 -9.77 -7.34
N GLN A 308 -18.84 -9.07 -6.24
CA GLN A 308 -19.84 -8.81 -5.20
C GLN A 308 -20.99 -7.93 -5.71
N MET A 309 -20.68 -6.87 -6.46
CA MET A 309 -21.70 -6.01 -7.06
C MET A 309 -22.56 -6.76 -8.09
N LEU A 310 -21.93 -7.62 -8.90
CA LEU A 310 -22.62 -8.40 -9.91
C LEU A 310 -23.53 -9.46 -9.27
N TYR A 311 -23.06 -10.11 -8.20
CA TYR A 311 -23.85 -11.05 -7.41
C TYR A 311 -25.07 -10.37 -6.75
N ASN A 312 -24.89 -9.18 -6.17
CA ASN A 312 -25.98 -8.42 -5.55
C ASN A 312 -27.05 -7.96 -6.56
N LYS A 313 -26.68 -7.73 -7.83
CA LYS A 313 -27.63 -7.28 -8.87
C LYS A 313 -28.27 -8.42 -9.67
N LEU A 314 -27.55 -9.51 -9.90
CA LEU A 314 -27.96 -10.60 -10.80
C LEU A 314 -27.60 -11.97 -10.19
N PRO A 315 -28.29 -12.41 -9.12
CA PRO A 315 -27.96 -13.65 -8.41
C PRO A 315 -28.16 -14.92 -9.25
N ASP A 316 -29.04 -14.92 -10.26
CA ASP A 316 -29.44 -16.12 -11.00
C ASP A 316 -28.63 -16.43 -12.27
N ASN A 317 -27.74 -15.54 -12.71
CA ASN A 317 -26.96 -15.76 -13.92
C ASN A 317 -25.84 -16.80 -13.70
N LEU A 318 -25.75 -17.80 -14.58
CA LEU A 318 -24.72 -18.84 -14.54
C LEU A 318 -23.28 -18.28 -14.53
N LEU A 319 -23.03 -17.22 -15.31
CA LEU A 319 -21.74 -16.52 -15.35
C LEU A 319 -21.38 -15.85 -14.02
N VAL A 320 -22.38 -15.35 -13.30
CA VAL A 320 -22.21 -14.67 -12.01
C VAL A 320 -21.91 -15.68 -10.91
N LYS A 321 -22.62 -16.82 -10.91
CA LYS A 321 -22.34 -17.96 -10.01
C LYS A 321 -20.96 -18.57 -10.27
N MET A 322 -20.49 -18.61 -11.51
CA MET A 322 -19.11 -19.03 -11.82
C MET A 322 -18.06 -18.02 -11.35
N LEU A 323 -18.35 -16.72 -11.43
CA LEU A 323 -17.47 -15.65 -10.96
C LEU A 323 -17.30 -15.70 -9.44
N GLY A 324 -18.38 -15.77 -8.68
CA GLY A 324 -18.32 -15.86 -7.23
C GLY A 324 -19.70 -15.80 -6.59
N VAL A 325 -19.98 -16.75 -5.70
CA VAL A 325 -21.11 -16.76 -4.77
C VAL A 325 -20.63 -16.20 -3.45
N TRP A 326 -21.31 -15.17 -2.98
CA TRP A 326 -20.98 -14.45 -1.75
C TRP A 326 -21.99 -14.83 -0.67
N GLU A 327 -21.51 -15.35 0.46
CA GLU A 327 -22.35 -15.73 1.60
C GLU A 327 -21.88 -15.01 2.87
N ALA A 328 -22.84 -14.61 3.71
CA ALA A 328 -22.53 -14.03 5.02
C ALA A 328 -22.22 -15.16 6.02
N ARG A 329 -21.10 -15.06 6.73
CA ARG A 329 -20.73 -16.05 7.76
C ARG A 329 -21.61 -15.89 9.00
N GLU A 330 -22.09 -16.99 9.56
CA GLU A 330 -22.82 -17.00 10.83
C GLU A 330 -21.98 -16.32 11.93
N GLY A 331 -22.49 -15.21 12.48
CA GLY A 331 -21.84 -14.45 13.57
C GLY A 331 -21.02 -13.21 13.17
N THR A 332 -20.86 -12.90 11.88
CA THR A 332 -20.22 -11.64 11.42
C THR A 332 -20.96 -11.06 10.22
N ALA A 333 -21.16 -9.74 10.19
CA ALA A 333 -21.74 -9.03 9.03
C ALA A 333 -20.82 -8.99 7.77
N GLN A 334 -19.76 -9.80 7.75
CA GLN A 334 -18.81 -9.89 6.64
C GLN A 334 -19.23 -10.97 5.66
N VAL A 335 -19.27 -10.58 4.39
CA VAL A 335 -19.60 -11.47 3.27
C VAL A 335 -18.30 -12.03 2.72
N LEU A 336 -18.15 -13.35 2.74
CA LEU A 336 -17.01 -14.05 2.18
C LEU A 336 -17.43 -14.79 0.91
N PRO A 337 -16.54 -14.95 -0.07
CA PRO A 337 -16.83 -15.79 -1.21
C PRO A 337 -16.89 -17.25 -0.74
N ALA A 338 -18.02 -17.92 -0.94
CA ALA A 338 -18.22 -19.32 -0.55
C ALA A 338 -17.87 -20.28 -1.70
N SER A 339 -18.06 -19.86 -2.96
CA SER A 339 -17.70 -20.66 -4.15
C SER A 339 -17.47 -19.78 -5.39
N GLY A 340 -16.72 -20.29 -6.37
CA GLY A 340 -16.47 -19.61 -7.66
C GLY A 340 -15.01 -19.25 -7.92
N LEU A 341 -14.74 -18.54 -9.02
CA LEU A 341 -13.37 -18.11 -9.39
C LEU A 341 -12.77 -17.18 -8.33
N VAL A 342 -13.59 -16.31 -7.75
CA VAL A 342 -13.22 -15.40 -6.67
C VAL A 342 -12.85 -16.16 -5.39
N TYR A 343 -13.48 -17.30 -5.11
CA TYR A 343 -13.09 -18.15 -3.99
C TYR A 343 -11.64 -18.61 -4.16
N TYR A 344 -11.22 -19.08 -5.35
CA TYR A 344 -9.82 -19.47 -5.61
C TYR A 344 -8.80 -18.33 -5.57
N MET A 345 -9.26 -17.09 -5.74
CA MET A 345 -8.41 -15.90 -5.63
C MET A 345 -8.35 -15.33 -4.21
N SER A 346 -9.27 -15.70 -3.32
CA SER A 346 -9.25 -15.25 -1.93
C SER A 346 -8.24 -16.05 -1.09
N PRO A 347 -7.54 -15.39 -0.14
CA PRO A 347 -6.62 -16.08 0.74
C PRO A 347 -7.38 -16.99 1.73
N PRO A 348 -6.84 -18.19 2.04
CA PRO A 348 -7.39 -19.01 3.12
C PRO A 348 -7.20 -18.32 4.47
N LEU A 349 -8.25 -18.28 5.28
CA LEU A 349 -8.28 -17.54 6.55
C LEU A 349 -7.52 -18.23 7.68
N ASN A 350 -7.51 -19.57 7.69
CA ASN A 350 -6.88 -20.37 8.74
C ASN A 350 -6.04 -21.48 8.14
N LEU A 351 -5.02 -21.90 8.90
CA LEU A 351 -4.24 -23.10 8.60
C LEU A 351 -5.13 -24.35 8.51
N ILE A 352 -6.21 -24.41 9.30
CA ILE A 352 -7.19 -25.50 9.29
C ILE A 352 -7.97 -25.49 7.97
N ASP A 353 -8.46 -24.33 7.53
CA ASP A 353 -9.18 -24.18 6.26
C ASP A 353 -8.26 -24.50 5.06
N ALA A 354 -6.96 -24.16 5.16
CA ALA A 354 -5.97 -24.51 4.17
C ALA A 354 -5.69 -26.03 4.09
N LEU A 355 -5.80 -26.74 5.23
CA LEU A 355 -5.63 -28.19 5.34
C LEU A 355 -6.87 -28.96 4.88
N THR A 356 -8.07 -28.41 5.08
CA THR A 356 -9.32 -29.04 4.62
C THR A 356 -9.46 -28.97 3.10
N ASP A 357 -9.06 -27.84 2.49
CA ASP A 357 -9.14 -27.64 1.04
C ASP A 357 -7.75 -27.42 0.40
N PRO A 358 -6.94 -28.49 0.24
CA PRO A 358 -5.57 -28.37 -0.27
C PRO A 358 -5.53 -27.88 -1.74
N ILE A 359 -6.57 -28.19 -2.52
CA ILE A 359 -6.67 -27.75 -3.92
C ILE A 359 -6.83 -26.23 -3.99
N HIS A 360 -7.69 -25.66 -3.14
CA HIS A 360 -7.90 -24.22 -3.07
C HIS A 360 -6.59 -23.49 -2.73
N THR A 361 -5.89 -23.94 -1.69
CA THR A 361 -4.61 -23.38 -1.26
C THR A 361 -3.53 -23.48 -2.34
N ALA A 362 -3.46 -24.61 -3.07
CA ALA A 362 -2.50 -24.80 -4.14
C ALA A 362 -2.75 -23.85 -5.33
N VAL A 363 -4.02 -23.71 -5.75
CA VAL A 363 -4.40 -22.80 -6.84
C VAL A 363 -4.12 -21.34 -6.45
N PHE A 364 -4.48 -20.93 -5.23
CA PHE A 364 -4.18 -19.59 -4.72
C PHE A 364 -2.67 -19.32 -4.69
N THR A 365 -1.87 -20.29 -4.23
CA THR A 365 -0.40 -20.16 -4.18
C THR A 365 0.20 -19.97 -5.57
N VAL A 366 -0.21 -20.79 -6.55
CA VAL A 366 0.28 -20.67 -7.92
C VAL A 366 -0.15 -19.34 -8.54
N TYR A 367 -1.41 -18.95 -8.35
CA TYR A 367 -1.94 -17.68 -8.83
C TYR A 367 -1.15 -16.49 -8.25
N MET A 368 -0.96 -16.44 -6.95
CA MET A 368 -0.29 -15.34 -6.26
C MET A 368 1.19 -15.23 -6.69
N LEU A 369 1.93 -16.34 -6.73
CA LEU A 369 3.34 -16.34 -7.15
C LEU A 369 3.51 -15.94 -8.62
N THR A 370 2.67 -16.46 -9.51
CA THR A 370 2.74 -16.15 -10.95
C THR A 370 2.34 -14.70 -11.22
N ALA A 371 1.27 -14.21 -10.57
CA ALA A 371 0.84 -12.81 -10.68
C ALA A 371 1.92 -11.85 -10.16
N CYS A 372 2.48 -12.08 -8.97
CA CYS A 372 3.53 -11.21 -8.43
C CYS A 372 4.81 -11.23 -9.28
N ALA A 373 5.22 -12.37 -9.80
CA ALA A 373 6.38 -12.47 -10.70
C ALA A 373 6.14 -11.76 -12.05
N ALA A 374 4.96 -11.94 -12.63
CA ALA A 374 4.58 -11.30 -13.89
C ALA A 374 4.50 -9.77 -13.73
N PHE A 375 3.81 -9.28 -12.70
CA PHE A 375 3.71 -7.84 -12.41
C PHE A 375 5.07 -7.23 -12.09
N SER A 376 5.93 -7.93 -11.37
CA SER A 376 7.29 -7.44 -11.12
C SER A 376 8.07 -7.26 -12.43
N LYS A 377 7.98 -8.22 -13.36
CA LYS A 377 8.67 -8.13 -14.65
C LYS A 377 8.14 -7.00 -15.52
N THR A 378 6.83 -6.86 -15.65
CA THR A 378 6.22 -5.78 -16.44
C THR A 378 6.50 -4.41 -15.83
N TRP A 379 6.53 -4.32 -14.49
CA TRP A 379 6.80 -3.06 -13.80
C TRP A 379 8.20 -2.52 -14.05
N ILE A 380 9.22 -3.38 -14.19
CA ILE A 380 10.59 -2.92 -14.52
C ILE A 380 10.62 -2.16 -15.85
N GLU A 381 9.86 -2.62 -16.83
CA GLU A 381 9.79 -2.01 -18.16
C GLU A 381 9.05 -0.67 -18.10
N VAL A 382 7.96 -0.58 -17.34
CA VAL A 382 7.17 0.65 -17.18
C VAL A 382 7.89 1.69 -16.30
N SER A 383 8.60 1.25 -15.27
CA SER A 383 9.27 2.13 -14.30
C SER A 383 10.57 2.76 -14.84
N GLY A 384 10.96 2.48 -16.10
CA GLY A 384 12.24 2.95 -16.66
C GLY A 384 13.46 2.42 -15.90
N SER A 385 13.28 1.32 -15.15
CA SER A 385 14.36 0.61 -14.44
C SER A 385 14.82 -0.61 -15.21
N SER A 386 14.55 -0.63 -16.52
CA SER A 386 14.95 -1.73 -17.38
C SER A 386 16.47 -1.83 -17.42
N PRO A 387 17.03 -3.03 -17.68
CA PRO A 387 18.48 -3.19 -17.82
C PRO A 387 19.10 -2.24 -18.84
N ARG A 388 18.31 -1.82 -19.85
CA ARG A 388 18.73 -0.88 -20.89
C ARG A 388 18.79 0.56 -20.36
N ASP A 389 17.77 0.98 -19.61
CA ASP A 389 17.69 2.33 -19.06
C ASP A 389 18.74 2.54 -17.97
N VAL A 390 18.91 1.55 -17.08
CA VAL A 390 19.97 1.57 -16.05
C VAL A 390 21.36 1.60 -16.70
N ALA A 391 21.59 0.82 -17.75
CA ALA A 391 22.87 0.86 -18.47
C ALA A 391 23.12 2.23 -19.13
N LYS A 392 22.08 2.85 -19.70
CA LYS A 392 22.15 4.21 -20.27
C LYS A 392 22.46 5.24 -19.18
N GLN A 393 21.78 5.18 -18.04
CA GLN A 393 21.99 6.07 -16.90
C GLN A 393 23.41 5.96 -16.33
N LEU A 394 23.93 4.73 -16.14
CA LEU A 394 25.30 4.49 -15.70
C LEU A 394 26.32 5.07 -16.70
N LYS A 395 26.05 4.91 -18.00
CA LYS A 395 26.90 5.45 -19.06
C LYS A 395 26.93 6.98 -19.07
N GLU A 396 25.78 7.63 -18.90
CA GLU A 396 25.66 9.09 -18.81
C GLU A 396 26.39 9.65 -17.58
N GLN A 397 26.38 8.92 -16.47
CA GLN A 397 27.16 9.22 -15.26
C GLN A 397 28.66 8.94 -15.42
N GLY A 398 29.08 8.30 -16.51
CA GLY A 398 30.47 7.91 -16.76
C GLY A 398 30.94 6.77 -15.86
N LEU A 399 30.03 5.93 -15.39
CA LEU A 399 30.33 4.71 -14.62
C LEU A 399 30.43 3.52 -15.57
N VAL A 400 31.49 2.74 -15.42
CA VAL A 400 31.75 1.52 -16.20
C VAL A 400 31.96 0.37 -15.22
N MET A 401 31.43 -0.80 -15.53
CA MET A 401 31.64 -1.99 -14.69
C MET A 401 33.14 -2.36 -14.63
N ALA A 402 33.64 -2.71 -13.44
CA ALA A 402 35.02 -3.13 -13.29
C ALA A 402 35.29 -4.43 -14.07
N GLY A 403 36.38 -4.48 -14.85
CA GLY A 403 36.78 -5.65 -15.63
C GLY A 403 36.04 -5.87 -16.96
N HIS A 404 35.01 -5.08 -17.27
CA HIS A 404 34.16 -5.27 -18.45
C HIS A 404 34.19 -4.04 -19.37
N ARG A 405 34.04 -4.26 -20.69
CA ARG A 405 33.79 -3.19 -21.68
C ARG A 405 32.33 -2.72 -21.56
N ASP A 406 32.02 -1.53 -22.08
CA ASP A 406 30.68 -0.92 -22.00
C ASP A 406 29.56 -1.83 -22.54
N GLU A 407 29.80 -2.59 -23.61
CA GLU A 407 28.81 -3.55 -24.14
C GLU A 407 28.56 -4.74 -23.20
N SER A 408 29.59 -5.20 -22.48
CA SER A 408 29.46 -6.29 -21.52
C SER A 408 28.74 -5.89 -20.23
N MET A 409 28.73 -4.59 -19.89
CA MET A 409 27.96 -4.08 -18.74
C MET A 409 26.46 -4.33 -18.92
N TYR A 410 25.93 -4.05 -20.11
CA TYR A 410 24.53 -4.34 -20.44
C TYR A 410 24.20 -5.84 -20.37
N ARG A 411 25.12 -6.70 -20.81
CA ARG A 411 24.92 -8.15 -20.79
C ARG A 411 24.80 -8.70 -19.36
N GLU A 412 25.64 -8.20 -18.44
CA GLU A 412 25.56 -8.56 -17.02
C GLU A 412 24.28 -8.00 -16.36
N LEU A 413 23.96 -6.73 -16.58
CA LEU A 413 22.72 -6.11 -16.08
C LEU A 413 21.47 -6.86 -16.56
N LYS A 414 21.44 -7.27 -17.83
CA LYS A 414 20.35 -8.06 -18.43
C LYS A 414 20.22 -9.45 -17.81
N ARG A 415 21.30 -10.02 -17.26
CA ARG A 415 21.26 -11.29 -16.54
C ARG A 415 20.76 -11.12 -15.11
N VAL A 416 21.23 -10.08 -14.41
CA VAL A 416 20.97 -9.88 -12.97
C VAL A 416 19.61 -9.23 -12.70
N ILE A 417 19.23 -8.17 -13.42
CA ILE A 417 18.02 -7.38 -13.08
C ILE A 417 16.72 -8.19 -13.27
N PRO A 418 16.47 -8.84 -14.44
CA PRO A 418 15.22 -9.57 -14.64
C PRO A 418 15.09 -10.79 -13.73
N THR A 419 16.21 -11.46 -13.43
CA THR A 419 16.21 -12.60 -12.50
C THR A 419 15.98 -12.14 -11.07
N ALA A 420 16.64 -11.08 -10.61
CA ALA A 420 16.42 -10.48 -9.30
C ALA A 420 14.97 -10.02 -9.13
N ALA A 421 14.37 -9.39 -10.14
CA ALA A 421 13.01 -8.90 -10.03
C ALA A 421 11.92 -9.98 -10.11
N ALA A 422 12.08 -10.99 -10.99
CA ALA A 422 11.13 -12.10 -11.05
C ALA A 422 11.20 -12.94 -9.76
N PHE A 423 12.41 -13.23 -9.28
CA PHE A 423 12.61 -13.98 -8.05
C PHE A 423 12.18 -13.15 -6.82
N GLY A 424 12.51 -11.85 -6.78
CA GLY A 424 12.06 -10.93 -5.74
C GLY A 424 10.54 -10.84 -5.66
N GLY A 425 9.85 -10.71 -6.80
CA GLY A 425 8.39 -10.70 -6.85
C GLY A 425 7.78 -12.02 -6.37
N ALA A 426 8.35 -13.16 -6.77
CA ALA A 426 7.93 -14.48 -6.29
C ALA A 426 8.17 -14.66 -4.78
N CYS A 427 9.32 -14.22 -4.26
CA CYS A 427 9.62 -14.26 -2.82
C CYS A 427 8.65 -13.39 -2.01
N ILE A 428 8.32 -12.19 -2.47
CA ILE A 428 7.30 -11.34 -1.83
C ILE A 428 5.94 -12.05 -1.80
N GLY A 429 5.52 -12.64 -2.92
CA GLY A 429 4.27 -13.41 -2.99
C GLY A 429 4.27 -14.60 -2.03
N ALA A 430 5.37 -15.35 -1.96
CA ALA A 430 5.53 -16.48 -1.04
C ALA A 430 5.42 -16.04 0.42
N LEU A 431 6.08 -14.94 0.80
CA LEU A 431 6.02 -14.41 2.16
C LEU A 431 4.62 -13.95 2.53
N SER A 432 3.87 -13.38 1.59
CA SER A 432 2.48 -12.98 1.84
C SER A 432 1.63 -14.19 2.17
N ILE A 433 1.72 -15.26 1.37
CA ILE A 433 0.98 -16.50 1.59
C ILE A 433 1.34 -17.13 2.93
N VAL A 434 2.63 -17.20 3.26
CA VAL A 434 3.08 -17.74 4.55
C VAL A 434 2.53 -16.90 5.71
N SER A 435 2.54 -15.58 5.58
CA SER A 435 1.99 -14.67 6.60
C SER A 435 0.49 -14.83 6.77
N ASP A 436 -0.27 -14.97 5.67
CA ASP A 436 -1.72 -15.18 5.71
C ASP A 436 -2.04 -16.56 6.33
N LEU A 437 -1.32 -17.62 5.94
CA LEU A 437 -1.49 -18.98 6.48
C LEU A 437 -1.13 -19.11 7.96
N MET A 438 -0.10 -18.40 8.42
CA MET A 438 0.28 -18.38 9.83
C MET A 438 -0.65 -17.52 10.69
N GLY A 439 -1.68 -16.89 10.10
CA GLY A 439 -2.66 -16.08 10.82
C GLY A 439 -2.03 -14.85 11.49
N ALA A 440 -1.08 -14.20 10.83
CA ALA A 440 -0.50 -12.94 11.32
C ALA A 440 -1.60 -11.88 11.49
N MET A 441 -1.46 -10.99 12.49
CA MET A 441 -2.40 -9.88 12.68
C MET A 441 -2.26 -8.84 11.56
N GLY A 442 -3.34 -8.69 10.78
CA GLY A 442 -3.36 -7.90 9.55
C GLY A 442 -3.17 -8.80 8.32
N SER A 443 -3.48 -8.31 7.12
CA SER A 443 -3.12 -9.08 5.92
C SER A 443 -1.61 -9.14 5.79
N GLY A 444 -1.07 -10.29 5.38
CA GLY A 444 0.35 -10.47 5.08
C GLY A 444 0.86 -9.45 4.06
N THR A 445 0.01 -9.08 3.10
CA THR A 445 0.30 -8.01 2.14
C THR A 445 0.56 -6.66 2.83
N GLY A 446 -0.25 -6.29 3.81
CA GLY A 446 -0.12 -5.06 4.58
C GLY A 446 1.18 -5.02 5.39
N ILE A 447 1.45 -6.09 6.15
CA ILE A 447 2.67 -6.18 6.96
C ILE A 447 3.91 -6.01 6.07
N LEU A 448 3.96 -6.73 4.94
CA LEU A 448 5.05 -6.63 3.98
C LEU A 448 5.25 -5.20 3.48
N MET A 449 4.19 -4.52 3.07
CA MET A 449 4.25 -3.12 2.62
C MET A 449 4.76 -2.19 3.72
N ALA A 450 4.29 -2.33 4.96
CA ALA A 450 4.73 -1.48 6.07
C ALA A 450 6.23 -1.66 6.35
N VAL A 451 6.72 -2.90 6.46
CA VAL A 451 8.15 -3.18 6.76
C VAL A 451 9.06 -2.59 5.70
N THR A 452 8.74 -2.84 4.45
CA THR A 452 9.54 -2.42 3.29
C THR A 452 9.54 -0.90 3.11
N ILE A 453 8.40 -0.22 3.36
CA ILE A 453 8.34 1.24 3.37
C ILE A 453 9.24 1.78 4.48
N ILE A 454 9.09 1.31 5.72
CA ILE A 454 9.89 1.77 6.86
C ILE A 454 11.39 1.53 6.60
N TYR A 455 11.76 0.38 6.05
CA TYR A 455 13.14 0.07 5.72
C TYR A 455 13.69 1.02 4.64
N SER A 456 12.90 1.33 3.61
CA SER A 456 13.28 2.31 2.58
C SER A 456 13.54 3.70 3.19
N TYR A 457 12.66 4.15 4.09
CA TYR A 457 12.85 5.40 4.83
C TYR A 457 14.09 5.37 5.72
N PHE A 458 14.33 4.26 6.42
CA PHE A 458 15.52 4.06 7.24
C PHE A 458 16.80 4.17 6.41
N GLU A 459 16.85 3.59 5.21
CA GLU A 459 18.02 3.70 4.34
C GLU A 459 18.22 5.10 3.75
N ILE A 460 17.13 5.82 3.42
CA ILE A 460 17.23 7.22 2.99
C ILE A 460 17.80 8.05 4.14
N ALA A 461 17.26 7.88 5.34
CA ALA A 461 17.74 8.51 6.55
C ALA A 461 19.18 8.13 6.87
N ALA A 462 19.58 6.87 6.67
CA ALA A 462 20.95 6.42 6.87
C ALA A 462 21.88 7.08 5.83
N LYS A 463 21.53 7.09 4.54
CA LYS A 463 22.37 7.71 3.50
C LYS A 463 22.52 9.22 3.65
N GLU A 464 21.44 9.92 4.02
CA GLU A 464 21.48 11.37 4.26
C GLU A 464 22.12 11.71 5.61
N GLY A 465 21.84 10.92 6.65
CA GLY A 465 22.37 11.07 7.99
C GLY A 465 23.85 10.70 8.12
N ASP A 466 24.34 9.73 7.34
CA ASP A 466 25.75 9.33 7.29
C ASP A 466 26.64 10.47 6.71
N MET A 467 26.10 11.30 5.83
CA MET A 467 26.77 12.54 5.40
C MET A 467 26.83 13.65 6.47
N ALA A 468 26.04 13.56 7.55
CA ALA A 468 26.02 14.55 8.63
C ALA A 468 26.52 14.03 10.00
N GLY A 469 26.50 12.71 10.24
CA GLY A 469 26.63 12.11 11.57
C GLY A 469 27.69 11.03 11.75
N LEU A 470 28.31 10.51 10.68
CA LEU A 470 29.27 9.39 10.78
C LEU A 470 30.74 9.83 10.63
N LYS A 471 31.02 11.08 11.03
CA LYS A 471 32.33 11.45 11.60
C LYS A 471 32.47 11.09 13.08
N GLY A 472 31.43 10.51 13.72
CA GLY A 472 31.39 10.31 15.17
C GLY A 472 31.56 8.88 15.69
N MET A 473 31.30 7.83 14.90
CA MET A 473 31.45 6.45 15.41
C MET A 473 32.19 5.60 14.39
N GLY A 474 33.52 5.64 14.53
CA GLY A 474 34.37 4.61 13.98
C GLY A 474 34.03 3.24 14.56
N LYS A 475 34.23 2.23 13.72
CA LYS A 475 34.69 0.88 14.04
C LYS A 475 34.53 0.48 15.50
N TYR A 476 33.69 -0.53 15.78
CA TYR A 476 34.10 -1.77 16.46
C TYR A 476 33.22 -2.91 15.99
#